data_AF-A0A7S2QHX3-F1
#
_entry.id   AF-A0A7S2QHX3-F1
#
_cell.length_a   1.000
_cell.length_b   1.000
_cell.length_c   1.000
_cell.angle_alpha   90.00
_cell.angle_beta   90.00
_cell.angle_gamma   90.00
#
_symmetry.space_group_name_H-M   'P 1'
#
loop_
_entity.id
_entity.type
_entity.pdbx_description
1 polymer ?
#
loop_
_entity_poly.entity_id
_entity_poly.type
_entity_poly.pdbx_seq_one_letter_code
_entity_poly.pdbx_strand_id
1 'polypeptide(L)'
;HSQHLLPPEVVLFEPSAEDMFERGEQKFGARQLFLHTPLTDEESASLAELRRVLVRQGAIPSETSELPRYMETHALRMLQTRGFNASRAAELMKTCEQDRLARLPLKEEDMLPDLRSGFMYWHGRDRRCRPCLFIRLERLGDIARDR
;
A
#
# COMPACT_ATOMS: atom_id res chain seq x y z
N HIS A 1 -22.39 22.12 -14.26
CA HIS A 1 -21.39 21.28 -13.56
C HIS A 1 -22.02 20.71 -12.30
N SER A 2 -21.97 19.38 -12.10
CA SER A 2 -22.46 18.76 -10.86
C SER A 2 -21.46 19.05 -9.72
N GLN A 3 -21.98 19.45 -8.55
CA GLN A 3 -21.18 19.72 -7.35
C GLN A 3 -20.50 18.45 -6.79
N HIS A 4 -20.79 17.28 -7.37
CA HIS A 4 -20.24 15.99 -6.98
C HIS A 4 -19.16 15.48 -7.94
N LEU A 5 -18.84 16.22 -9.01
CA LEU A 5 -17.73 15.88 -9.91
C LEU A 5 -16.42 16.36 -9.30
N LEU A 6 -15.39 15.52 -9.40
CA LEU A 6 -14.03 15.94 -9.05
C LEU A 6 -13.64 17.09 -9.98
N PRO A 7 -13.02 18.15 -9.43
CA PRO A 7 -12.59 19.26 -10.24
C PRO A 7 -11.42 18.80 -11.14
N PRO A 8 -11.29 19.30 -12.39
CA PRO A 8 -10.36 18.74 -13.38
C PRO A 8 -8.90 18.69 -12.92
N GLU A 9 -8.51 19.60 -12.03
CA GLU A 9 -7.16 19.71 -11.46
C GLU A 9 -6.76 18.43 -10.70
N VAL A 10 -7.73 17.65 -10.20
CA VAL A 10 -7.48 16.36 -9.54
C VAL A 10 -6.96 15.31 -10.51
N VAL A 11 -7.44 15.31 -11.75
CA VAL A 11 -7.02 14.35 -12.79
C VAL A 11 -5.70 14.77 -13.42
N LEU A 12 -5.45 16.08 -13.48
CA LEU A 12 -4.26 16.68 -14.08
C LEU A 12 -3.13 16.93 -13.06
N PHE A 13 -3.31 16.53 -11.80
CA PHE A 13 -2.30 16.75 -10.77
C PHE A 13 -1.06 15.88 -11.00
N GLU A 14 0.06 16.52 -11.30
CA GLU A 14 1.37 15.88 -11.40
C GLU A 14 2.16 16.14 -10.10
N PRO A 15 2.44 15.09 -9.28
CA PRO A 15 3.12 15.29 -8.01
C PRO A 15 4.60 15.62 -8.22
N SER A 16 5.10 16.60 -7.47
CA SER A 16 6.53 16.90 -7.41
C SER A 16 7.30 15.85 -6.60
N ALA A 17 8.64 15.90 -6.64
CA ALA A 17 9.46 15.05 -5.76
C ALA A 17 9.17 15.31 -4.27
N GLU A 18 8.89 16.56 -3.89
CA GLU A 18 8.54 16.95 -2.51
C GLU A 18 7.16 16.43 -2.09
N ASP A 19 6.26 16.21 -3.05
CA ASP A 19 4.98 15.55 -2.79
C ASP A 19 5.17 14.05 -2.63
N MET A 20 5.93 13.44 -3.55
CA MET A 20 6.12 11.99 -3.63
C MET A 20 6.89 11.41 -2.45
N PHE A 21 7.87 12.12 -1.91
CA PHE A 21 8.74 11.60 -0.85
C PHE A 21 8.59 12.41 0.43
N GLU A 22 8.51 11.71 1.56
CA GLU A 22 8.51 12.38 2.86
C GLU A 22 9.77 13.24 3.01
N ARG A 23 9.60 14.54 3.30
CA ARG A 23 10.66 15.57 3.37
C ARG A 23 11.43 15.80 2.05
N GLY A 24 10.92 15.30 0.91
CA GLY A 24 11.59 15.42 -0.38
C GLY A 24 12.84 14.54 -0.54
N GLU A 25 13.15 13.68 0.44
CA GLU A 25 14.34 12.82 0.41
C GLU A 25 14.03 11.48 -0.25
N GLN A 26 14.38 11.32 -1.53
CA GLN A 26 14.15 10.08 -2.28
C GLN A 26 14.82 8.84 -1.66
N LYS A 27 15.98 9.04 -1.04
CA LYS A 27 16.84 7.93 -0.57
C LYS A 27 16.35 7.31 0.75
N PHE A 28 15.58 8.04 1.55
CA PHE A 28 15.19 7.64 2.90
C PHE A 28 13.72 7.91 3.25
N GLY A 29 13.02 8.73 2.47
CA GLY A 29 11.61 9.06 2.67
C GLY A 29 10.67 7.98 2.14
N ALA A 30 9.63 7.65 2.90
CA ALA A 30 8.59 6.76 2.42
C ALA A 30 7.83 7.42 1.24
N ARG A 31 7.71 6.69 0.12
CA ARG A 31 6.92 7.15 -1.02
C ARG A 31 5.44 7.24 -0.64
N GLN A 32 4.87 8.41 -0.88
CA GLN A 32 3.47 8.73 -0.69
C GLN A 32 2.62 8.13 -1.82
N LEU A 33 1.31 7.99 -1.57
CA LEU A 33 0.38 7.40 -2.53
C LEU A 33 0.01 8.42 -3.62
N PHE A 34 0.54 8.23 -4.81
CA PHE A 34 0.12 8.94 -6.03
C PHE A 34 -0.16 7.94 -7.15
N LEU A 35 -1.09 8.31 -8.03
CA LEU A 35 -1.41 7.52 -9.21
C LEU A 35 -0.43 7.87 -10.34
N HIS A 36 -0.14 6.89 -11.21
CA HIS A 36 0.59 7.09 -12.48
C HIS A 36 2.01 7.69 -12.39
N THR A 37 2.61 7.72 -11.20
CA THR A 37 4.01 8.14 -11.06
C THR A 37 4.95 6.96 -11.34
N PRO A 38 5.93 7.11 -12.25
CA PRO A 38 6.91 6.05 -12.51
C PRO A 38 7.78 5.76 -11.27
N LEU A 39 8.33 4.56 -11.24
CA LEU A 39 9.37 4.19 -10.29
C LEU A 39 10.67 4.90 -10.66
N THR A 40 11.49 5.22 -9.65
CA THR A 40 12.86 5.67 -9.90
C THR A 40 13.75 4.50 -10.31
N ASP A 41 14.94 4.81 -10.84
CA ASP A 41 15.93 3.80 -11.20
C ASP A 41 16.40 3.03 -9.95
N GLU A 42 16.54 3.70 -8.81
CA GLU A 42 16.91 3.07 -7.53
C GLU A 42 15.81 2.16 -6.98
N GLU A 43 14.54 2.58 -7.07
CA GLU A 43 13.39 1.75 -6.69
C GLU A 43 13.36 0.48 -7.56
N SER A 44 13.58 0.64 -8.87
CA SER A 44 13.62 -0.46 -9.85
C SER A 44 14.80 -1.41 -9.57
N ALA A 45 15.98 -0.88 -9.30
CA ALA A 45 17.16 -1.67 -8.94
C ALA A 45 16.95 -2.44 -7.62
N SER A 46 16.31 -1.82 -6.63
CA SER A 46 16.00 -2.45 -5.35
C SER A 46 14.99 -3.59 -5.48
N LEU A 47 13.98 -3.42 -6.35
CA LEU A 47 13.02 -4.48 -6.68
C LEU A 47 13.68 -5.65 -7.43
N ALA A 48 14.64 -5.37 -8.32
CA ALA A 48 15.43 -6.41 -8.98
C ALA A 48 16.25 -7.21 -7.96
N GLU A 49 16.91 -6.54 -7.00
CA GLU A 49 17.64 -7.22 -5.94
C GLU A 49 16.72 -8.05 -5.02
N LEU A 50 15.53 -7.55 -4.70
CA LEU A 50 14.52 -8.32 -3.98
C LEU A 50 14.15 -9.61 -4.72
N ARG A 51 13.95 -9.53 -6.04
CA ARG A 51 13.67 -10.73 -6.87
C ARG A 51 14.82 -11.74 -6.81
N ARG A 52 16.08 -11.29 -6.86
CA ARG A 52 17.26 -12.18 -6.68
C ARG A 52 17.27 -12.87 -5.33
N VAL A 53 16.94 -12.14 -4.26
CA VAL A 53 16.82 -12.73 -2.91
C VAL A 53 15.72 -13.80 -2.88
N LEU A 54 14.55 -13.52 -3.45
CA LEU A 54 13.44 -14.47 -3.50
C LEU A 54 13.80 -15.74 -4.29
N VAL A 55 14.51 -15.61 -5.41
CA VAL A 55 15.05 -16.75 -6.17
C VAL A 55 16.02 -17.57 -5.33
N ARG A 56 17.01 -16.91 -4.70
CA ARG A 56 17.99 -17.58 -3.84
C ARG A 56 17.34 -18.33 -2.66
N GLN A 57 16.24 -17.81 -2.13
CA GLN A 57 15.46 -18.43 -1.08
C GLN A 57 14.50 -19.52 -1.58
N GLY A 58 14.40 -19.73 -2.90
CA GLY A 58 13.50 -20.70 -3.51
C GLY A 58 12.01 -20.29 -3.45
N ALA A 59 11.71 -19.02 -3.15
CA ALA A 59 10.33 -18.52 -3.11
C ALA A 59 9.72 -18.33 -4.50
N ILE A 60 10.57 -18.03 -5.50
CA ILE A 60 10.19 -17.97 -6.92
C ILE A 60 11.25 -18.68 -7.77
N PRO A 61 10.89 -19.25 -8.94
CA PRO A 61 11.82 -20.03 -9.74
C PRO A 61 12.84 -19.19 -10.53
N SER A 62 12.51 -17.95 -10.89
CA SER A 62 13.40 -17.03 -11.62
C SER A 62 13.12 -15.56 -11.29
N GLU A 63 14.07 -14.67 -11.61
CA GLU A 63 13.87 -13.22 -11.45
C GLU A 63 12.71 -12.70 -12.32
N THR A 64 12.44 -13.36 -13.45
CA THR A 64 11.37 -13.02 -14.39
C THR A 64 10.02 -13.65 -14.04
N SER A 65 9.95 -14.45 -12.97
CA SER A 65 8.71 -15.09 -12.55
C SER A 65 7.67 -14.05 -12.14
N GLU A 66 6.42 -14.25 -12.56
CA GLU A 66 5.32 -13.41 -12.13
C GLU A 66 5.08 -13.60 -10.62
N LEU A 67 4.99 -12.49 -9.90
CA LEU A 67 4.56 -12.51 -8.51
C LEU A 67 3.03 -12.45 -8.48
N PRO A 68 2.37 -13.04 -7.47
CA PRO A 68 0.96 -12.78 -7.26
C PRO A 68 0.70 -11.27 -7.21
N ARG A 69 -0.35 -10.78 -7.89
CA ARG A 69 -0.62 -9.34 -8.06
C ARG A 69 -0.65 -8.56 -6.73
N TYR A 70 -1.18 -9.17 -5.67
CA TYR A 70 -1.20 -8.58 -4.33
C TYR A 70 0.21 -8.40 -3.76
N MET A 71 1.14 -9.30 -4.08
CA MET A 71 2.51 -9.27 -3.62
C MET A 71 3.34 -8.27 -4.42
N GLU A 72 3.17 -8.26 -5.74
CA GLU A 72 3.86 -7.34 -6.65
C GLU A 72 3.57 -5.88 -6.30
N THR A 73 2.29 -5.54 -6.12
CA THR A 73 1.87 -4.17 -5.76
C THR A 73 2.35 -3.72 -4.38
N HIS A 74 2.71 -4.66 -3.50
CA HIS A 74 3.23 -4.37 -2.15
C HIS A 74 4.76 -4.47 -2.03
N ALA A 75 5.47 -5.04 -3.02
CA ALA A 75 6.90 -5.33 -2.93
C ALA A 75 7.73 -4.08 -2.58
N LEU A 76 7.48 -2.95 -3.24
CA LEU A 76 8.18 -1.70 -2.95
C LEU A 76 7.88 -1.19 -1.53
N ARG A 77 6.63 -1.35 -1.06
CA ARG A 77 6.25 -0.94 0.31
C ARG A 77 7.00 -1.77 1.34
N MET A 78 7.16 -3.08 1.11
CA MET A 78 7.94 -3.96 2.00
C MET A 78 9.42 -3.56 2.06
N LEU A 79 10.00 -3.18 0.92
CA LEU A 79 11.36 -2.61 0.87
C LEU A 79 11.44 -1.33 1.71
N GLN A 80 10.53 -0.37 1.51
CA GLN A 80 10.51 0.88 2.28
C GLN A 80 10.39 0.64 3.78
N THR A 81 9.49 -0.24 4.20
CA THR A 81 9.32 -0.62 5.62
C THR A 81 10.58 -1.22 6.22
N ARG A 82 11.45 -1.84 5.41
CA ARG A 82 12.70 -2.47 5.85
C ARG A 82 13.95 -1.68 5.44
N GLY A 83 13.81 -0.40 5.10
CA GLY A 83 14.94 0.46 4.74
C GLY A 83 15.72 -0.06 3.52
N PHE A 84 15.00 -0.58 2.52
CA PHE A 84 15.52 -1.17 1.29
C PHE A 84 16.45 -2.39 1.48
N ASN A 85 16.40 -3.05 2.64
CA ASN A 85 17.07 -4.33 2.84
C ASN A 85 16.24 -5.48 2.22
N ALA A 86 16.70 -6.00 1.08
CA ALA A 86 16.00 -7.04 0.33
C ALA A 86 15.74 -8.34 1.13
N SER A 87 16.70 -8.81 1.91
CA SER A 87 16.53 -10.01 2.76
C SER A 87 15.44 -9.83 3.81
N ARG A 88 15.46 -8.69 4.52
CA ARG A 88 14.43 -8.36 5.53
C ARG A 88 13.06 -8.10 4.91
N ALA A 89 13.02 -7.54 3.70
CA ALA A 89 11.79 -7.34 2.96
C ALA A 89 11.19 -8.69 2.53
N ALA A 90 12.00 -9.64 2.07
CA ALA A 90 11.56 -10.99 1.73
C ALA A 90 10.98 -11.74 2.95
N GLU A 91 11.61 -11.62 4.13
CA GLU A 91 11.07 -12.15 5.38
C GLU A 91 9.69 -11.55 5.72
N LEU A 92 9.55 -10.22 5.58
CA LEU A 92 8.27 -9.54 5.81
C LEU A 92 7.20 -9.99 4.81
N MET A 93 7.55 -10.17 3.53
CA MET A 93 6.63 -10.67 2.52
C MET A 93 6.11 -12.06 2.88
N LYS A 94 6.98 -12.95 3.36
CA LYS A 94 6.60 -14.29 3.82
C LYS A 94 5.63 -14.23 5.00
N THR A 95 5.89 -13.37 5.99
CA THR A 95 4.95 -13.18 7.12
C THR A 95 3.60 -12.67 6.63
N CYS A 96 3.58 -11.66 5.76
CA CYS A 96 2.33 -11.14 5.20
C CYS A 96 1.57 -12.19 4.38
N GLU A 97 2.26 -13.05 3.65
CA GLU A 97 1.63 -14.17 2.94
C GLU A 97 0.97 -15.16 3.92
N GLN A 98 1.68 -15.55 4.97
CA GLN A 98 1.16 -16.45 6.02
C GLN A 98 -0.08 -15.86 6.71
N ASP A 99 -0.04 -14.58 7.07
CA ASP A 99 -1.17 -13.88 7.68
C ASP A 99 -2.38 -13.80 6.74
N ARG A 100 -2.13 -13.59 5.44
CA ARG A 100 -3.19 -13.57 4.43
C ARG A 100 -3.83 -14.95 4.28
N LEU A 101 -3.04 -16.01 4.22
CA LEU A 101 -3.56 -17.38 4.15
C LEU A 101 -4.35 -17.76 5.41
N ALA A 102 -3.98 -17.24 6.57
CA ALA A 102 -4.68 -17.49 7.82
C ALA A 102 -6.02 -16.72 7.95
N ARG A 103 -6.14 -15.54 7.33
CA ARG A 103 -7.28 -14.62 7.53
C ARG A 103 -8.23 -14.53 6.33
N LEU A 104 -7.80 -14.92 5.13
CA LEU A 104 -8.61 -14.83 3.90
C LEU A 104 -9.20 -16.20 3.53
N PRO A 105 -10.37 -16.23 2.86
CA PRO A 105 -11.17 -15.09 2.40
C PRO A 105 -11.99 -14.46 3.53
N LEU A 106 -12.02 -13.12 3.56
CA LEU A 106 -13.00 -12.37 4.34
C LEU A 106 -14.26 -12.22 3.49
N LYS A 107 -15.42 -12.50 4.05
CA LYS A 107 -16.68 -12.27 3.35
C LYS A 107 -17.22 -10.88 3.66
N GLU A 108 -17.88 -10.29 2.68
CA GLU A 108 -18.51 -8.99 2.84
C GLU A 108 -19.60 -9.02 3.94
N GLU A 109 -20.36 -10.12 4.04
CA GLU A 109 -21.39 -10.32 5.07
C GLU A 109 -20.85 -10.22 6.50
N ASP A 110 -19.60 -10.64 6.71
CA ASP A 110 -18.94 -10.58 8.02
C ASP A 110 -18.51 -9.15 8.39
N MET A 111 -18.21 -8.31 7.38
CA MET A 111 -17.67 -6.96 7.55
C MET A 111 -18.74 -5.86 7.48
N LEU A 112 -19.85 -6.10 6.78
CA LEU A 112 -20.90 -5.11 6.53
C LEU A 112 -21.52 -4.50 7.80
N PRO A 113 -21.79 -5.26 8.88
CA PRO A 113 -22.33 -4.68 10.11
C PRO A 113 -21.41 -3.60 10.68
N ASP A 114 -20.11 -3.88 10.74
CA ASP A 114 -19.10 -2.95 11.22
C ASP A 114 -19.03 -1.73 10.29
N LEU A 115 -18.88 -1.92 8.98
CA LEU A 115 -18.83 -0.80 8.02
C LEU A 115 -20.09 0.10 8.09
N ARG A 116 -21.27 -0.48 8.28
CA ARG A 116 -22.55 0.24 8.40
C ARG A 116 -22.70 1.04 9.70
N SER A 117 -21.97 0.71 10.75
CA SER A 117 -21.92 1.53 11.96
C SER A 117 -21.35 2.94 11.68
N GLY A 118 -20.60 3.07 10.57
CA GLY A 118 -19.90 4.29 10.21
C GLY A 118 -18.69 4.58 11.10
N PHE A 119 -18.15 3.56 11.78
CA PHE A 119 -16.87 3.70 12.51
C PHE A 119 -15.71 3.96 11.56
N MET A 120 -15.78 3.45 10.32
CA MET A 120 -14.74 3.61 9.31
C MET A 120 -15.36 3.76 7.92
N TYR A 121 -14.94 4.78 7.17
CA TYR A 121 -15.40 5.00 5.79
C TYR A 121 -14.43 5.86 4.97
N TRP A 122 -14.43 5.66 3.66
CA TRP A 122 -13.70 6.51 2.72
C TRP A 122 -14.57 7.68 2.30
N HIS A 123 -14.05 8.91 2.39
CA HIS A 123 -14.75 10.10 1.91
C HIS A 123 -13.76 11.18 1.47
N GLY A 124 -14.13 11.96 0.46
CA GLY A 124 -13.32 13.09 0.00
C GLY A 124 -11.89 12.73 -0.41
N ARG A 125 -11.09 13.78 -0.59
CA ARG A 125 -9.65 13.72 -0.90
C ARG A 125 -8.94 14.85 -0.17
N ASP A 126 -7.66 14.67 0.13
CA ASP A 126 -6.84 15.72 0.71
C ASP A 126 -6.35 16.73 -0.36
N ARG A 127 -5.56 17.73 0.07
CA ARG A 127 -4.98 18.76 -0.82
C ARG A 127 -4.05 18.19 -1.90
N ARG A 128 -3.60 16.94 -1.76
CA ARG A 128 -2.75 16.22 -2.72
C ARG A 128 -3.55 15.14 -3.45
N CYS A 129 -4.88 15.26 -3.46
CA CYS A 129 -5.80 14.39 -4.16
C CYS A 129 -5.80 12.92 -3.69
N ARG A 130 -5.30 12.63 -2.49
CA ARG A 130 -5.24 11.26 -1.94
C ARG A 130 -6.57 10.89 -1.27
N PRO A 131 -7.07 9.64 -1.42
CA PRO A 131 -8.28 9.20 -0.71
C PRO A 131 -8.13 9.34 0.81
N CYS A 132 -9.14 9.89 1.48
CA CYS A 132 -9.13 10.02 2.94
C CYS A 132 -9.96 8.91 3.59
N LEU A 133 -9.32 8.15 4.49
CA LEU A 133 -10.00 7.23 5.40
C LEU A 133 -10.37 7.99 6.66
N PHE A 134 -11.65 7.99 7.01
CA PHE A 134 -12.13 8.52 8.27
C PHE A 134 -12.35 7.36 9.25
N ILE A 135 -11.81 7.51 10.46
CA ILE A 135 -12.03 6.58 11.57
C ILE A 135 -12.65 7.37 12.72
N ARG A 136 -13.88 7.02 13.09
CA ARG A 136 -14.66 7.64 14.16
C ARG A 136 -14.52 6.81 15.42
N LEU A 137 -13.51 7.11 16.23
CA LEU A 137 -13.18 6.35 17.43
C LEU A 137 -14.35 6.29 18.43
N GLU A 138 -15.20 7.32 18.48
CA GLU A 138 -16.39 7.34 19.31
C GLU A 138 -17.48 6.33 18.87
N ARG A 139 -17.36 5.80 17.65
CA ARG A 139 -18.25 4.78 17.08
C ARG A 139 -17.63 3.39 17.02
N LEU A 140 -16.44 3.20 17.59
CA LEU A 140 -15.77 1.90 17.61
C LEU A 140 -16.61 0.86 18.37
N GLY A 141 -17.40 1.29 19.37
CA GLY A 141 -18.34 0.42 20.08
C GLY A 141 -17.66 -0.85 20.62
N ASP A 142 -18.29 -2.00 20.38
CA ASP A 142 -17.74 -3.31 20.74
C ASP A 142 -16.63 -3.81 19.78
N ILE A 143 -16.36 -3.15 18.64
CA ILE A 143 -15.22 -3.48 17.76
C ILE A 143 -13.89 -3.31 18.51
N ALA A 144 -13.86 -2.40 19.51
CA ALA A 144 -12.70 -2.15 20.35
C ALA A 144 -12.35 -3.34 21.28
N ARG A 145 -13.26 -4.29 21.46
CA ARG A 145 -13.09 -5.48 22.29
C ARG A 145 -12.70 -6.61 21.34
N ASP A 146 -11.39 -6.84 21.18
CA ASP A 146 -10.85 -7.98 20.44
C ASP A 146 -11.64 -9.25 20.79
N ARG A 147 -12.17 -9.94 19.78
CA ARG A 147 -12.77 -11.27 19.90
C ARG A 147 -11.71 -12.34 19.74
#